data_AF-A0A933EAZ4-F1
#
_entry.id   AF-A0A933EAZ4-F1
#
_cell.length_a   1.000
_cell.length_b   1.000
_cell.length_c   1.000
_cell.angle_alpha   90.00
_cell.angle_beta   90.00
_cell.angle_gamma   90.00
#
_symmetry.space_group_name_H-M   'P 1'
#
loop_
_entity.id
_entity.type
_entity.pdbx_description
1 polymer ?
#
loop_
_entity_poly.entity_id
_entity_poly.type
_entity_poly.pdbx_seq_one_letter_code
_entity_poly.pdbx_strand_id
1 'polypeptide(L)' 'MAKQISPFLNMLRDSVGGAIAGLIAGLILGVAIKYISIIILPDVFEEGPQVIAPFLGMGLGTLVGAILGGFAGLKNE' A
#
# COMPACT_ATOMS: atom_id res chain seq x y z
N MET A 1 -29.49 13.40 16.68
CA MET A 1 -28.13 13.53 17.23
C MET A 1 -27.22 12.63 16.42
N ALA A 2 -26.44 13.20 15.50
CA ALA A 2 -25.40 12.44 14.81
C ALA A 2 -24.41 11.95 15.87
N LYS A 3 -24.21 10.63 15.97
CA LYS A 3 -23.22 10.02 16.85
C LYS A 3 -21.87 10.59 16.41
N GLN A 4 -21.34 11.53 17.19
CA GLN A 4 -20.04 12.14 16.93
C GLN A 4 -19.03 11.00 17.08
N ILE A 5 -18.62 10.43 15.95
CA ILE A 5 -17.62 9.36 15.90
C ILE A 5 -16.36 9.96 16.54
N SER A 6 -15.76 9.23 17.48
CA SER A 6 -14.62 9.77 18.22
C SER A 6 -13.47 10.11 17.26
N PRO A 7 -12.67 11.16 17.55
CA PRO A 7 -11.45 11.52 16.81
C PRO A 7 -10.60 10.31 16.42
N PHE A 8 -10.41 9.43 17.39
CA PHE A 8 -9.69 8.18 17.24
C PHE A 8 -10.31 7.22 16.23
N LEU A 9 -11.64 7.08 16.21
CA LEU A 9 -12.34 6.21 15.25
C LEU A 9 -12.27 6.75 13.82
N ASN A 10 -12.29 8.08 13.62
CA ASN A 10 -12.09 8.68 12.31
C ASN A 10 -10.65 8.44 11.81
N MET A 11 -9.66 8.67 12.68
CA MET A 11 -8.26 8.34 12.37
C MET A 11 -8.09 6.87 11.99
N LEU A 12 -8.66 5.95 12.78
CA LEU A 12 -8.57 4.52 12.50
C LEU A 12 -9.24 4.16 11.17
N ARG A 13 -10.42 4.70 10.89
CA ARG A 13 -11.12 4.44 9.62
C ARG A 13 -10.28 4.88 8.43
N ASP A 14 -9.73 6.08 8.50
CA ASP A 14 -8.96 6.65 7.39
C ASP A 14 -7.58 5.97 7.28
N SER A 15 -6.96 5.54 8.39
CA SER A 15 -5.79 4.64 8.39
C SER A 15 -6.10 3.30 7.72
N VAL A 16 -7.23 2.66 8.02
CA VAL A 16 -7.61 1.39 7.39
C VAL A 16 -7.88 1.58 5.90
N GLY A 17 -8.56 2.67 5.52
CA GLY A 17 -8.78 3.03 4.12
C GLY A 17 -7.47 3.28 3.38
N GLY A 18 -6.56 4.03 4.00
CA GLY A 18 -5.22 4.27 3.48
C GLY A 18 -4.41 2.99 3.35
N ALA A 19 -4.49 2.08 4.31
CA ALA A 19 -3.82 0.77 4.28
C ALA A 19 -4.30 -0.06 3.08
N ILE A 20 -5.61 -0.12 2.84
CA ILE A 20 -6.19 -0.86 1.70
C ILE A 20 -5.77 -0.21 0.37
N ALA A 21 -5.86 1.11 0.26
CA ALA A 21 -5.42 1.83 -0.94
C ALA A 21 -3.92 1.62 -1.21
N GLY A 22 -3.10 1.69 -0.16
CA GLY A 22 -1.67 1.44 -0.21
C GLY A 22 -1.33 0.01 -0.59
N LEU A 23 -2.08 -0.99 -0.08
CA LEU A 23 -1.93 -2.39 -0.48
C LEU A 23 -2.14 -2.56 -1.97
N ILE A 24 -3.23 -2.01 -2.51
CA ILE A 24 -3.59 -2.13 -3.93
C ILE A 24 -2.54 -1.41 -4.79
N ALA A 25 -2.19 -0.17 -4.45
CA ALA A 25 -1.18 0.60 -5.18
C ALA A 25 0.19 -0.11 -5.14
N GLY A 26 0.57 -0.63 -3.99
CA GLY A 26 1.80 -1.39 -3.79
C GLY A 26 1.83 -2.69 -4.60
N LEU A 27 0.71 -3.42 -4.66
CA LEU A 27 0.56 -4.60 -5.52
C LEU A 27 0.74 -4.23 -6.99
N ILE A 28 0.04 -3.21 -7.47
CA ILE A 28 0.13 -2.76 -8.87
C ILE A 28 1.58 -2.42 -9.22
N LEU A 29 2.27 -1.68 -8.36
CA LEU A 29 3.67 -1.32 -8.57
C LEU A 29 4.58 -2.55 -8.59
N GLY A 30 4.44 -3.46 -7.62
CA GLY A 30 5.26 -4.66 -7.54
C GLY A 30 5.02 -5.63 -8.71
N VAL A 31 3.78 -5.74 -9.19
CA VAL A 31 3.44 -6.48 -10.41
C VAL A 31 4.05 -5.83 -11.64
N ALA A 32 3.98 -4.50 -11.75
CA ALA A 32 4.61 -3.77 -12.85
C ALA A 32 6.13 -4.02 -12.89
N ILE A 33 6.82 -3.97 -11.74
CA ILE A 33 8.24 -4.31 -11.62
C ILE A 33 8.49 -5.72 -12.13
N LYS A 34 7.71 -6.71 -11.66
CA LYS A 34 7.84 -8.10 -12.11
C LYS A 34 7.76 -8.24 -13.63
N TYR A 35 6.74 -7.65 -14.26
CA TYR A 35 6.55 -7.76 -15.70
C TYR A 35 7.59 -6.98 -16.50
N ILE A 36 7.97 -5.78 -16.05
CA ILE A 36 9.03 -5.00 -16.69
C ILE A 36 10.37 -5.75 -16.63
N SER A 37 10.68 -6.37 -15.49
CA SER A 37 11.87 -7.19 -15.33
C SER A 37 11.90 -8.39 -16.27
N ILE A 38 10.77 -9.06 -16.53
CA ILE A 38 10.69 -10.16 -17.51
C ILE A 38 11.00 -9.68 -18.93
N ILE A 39 10.63 -8.44 -19.28
CA ILE A 39 10.86 -7.89 -20.63
C ILE A 39 12.32 -7.47 -20.82
N ILE A 40 12.98 -6.98 -19.75
CA ILE A 40 14.29 -6.32 -19.83
C ILE A 40 15.44 -7.25 -19.44
N LEU A 41 15.25 -8.12 -18.44
CA LEU A 41 16.32 -8.94 -17.89
C LEU A 41 16.44 -10.27 -18.65
N PRO A 42 17.67 -10.78 -18.83
CA PRO A 42 17.89 -12.10 -19.40
C PRO A 42 17.47 -13.22 -18.43
N ASP A 43 17.11 -14.38 -18.98
CA ASP A 43 16.49 -15.53 -18.29
C ASP A 43 17.29 -16.04 -17.07
N VAL A 44 18.60 -15.80 -17.02
CA VAL A 44 19.44 -16.13 -15.86
C VAL A 44 19.05 -15.39 -14.58
N PHE A 45 18.21 -14.35 -14.67
CA PHE A 45 17.72 -13.58 -13.54
C PHE A 45 16.28 -13.93 -13.12
N GLU A 46 15.65 -14.97 -13.65
CA GLU A 46 14.24 -15.30 -13.38
C GLU A 46 13.88 -15.42 -11.88
N GLU A 47 14.81 -15.84 -11.03
CA GLU A 47 14.62 -15.96 -9.56
C GLU A 47 15.02 -14.71 -8.76
N GLY A 48 15.21 -13.58 -9.44
CA GLY A 48 15.65 -12.33 -8.82
C GLY A 48 14.60 -11.65 -7.92
N PRO A 49 14.96 -10.50 -7.31
CA PRO A 49 14.10 -9.75 -6.39
C PRO A 49 12.72 -9.37 -6.95
N GLN A 50 12.59 -9.30 -8.28
CA GLN A 50 11.33 -9.04 -8.96
C GLN A 50 10.25 -10.11 -8.70
N VAL A 51 10.63 -11.32 -8.28
CA VAL A 51 9.68 -12.39 -7.90
C VAL A 51 8.91 -12.01 -6.64
N ILE A 52 9.59 -11.39 -5.67
CA ILE A 52 9.01 -10.98 -4.38
C ILE A 52 8.52 -9.53 -4.38
N ALA A 53 8.82 -8.75 -5.44
CA ALA A 53 8.42 -7.36 -5.56
C ALA A 53 6.89 -7.13 -5.37
N PRO A 54 5.98 -7.99 -5.87
CA PRO A 54 4.54 -7.85 -5.57
C PRO A 54 4.21 -7.89 -4.07
N PHE A 55 4.82 -8.82 -3.33
CA PHE A 55 4.60 -8.99 -1.90
C PHE A 55 5.22 -7.85 -1.09
N LEU A 56 6.43 -7.43 -1.45
CA LEU A 56 7.09 -6.28 -0.83
C LEU A 56 6.33 -4.98 -1.11
N GLY A 57 5.87 -4.81 -2.33
CA GLY A 57 5.03 -3.68 -2.74
C GLY A 57 3.76 -3.62 -1.91
N MET A 58 3.02 -4.73 -1.77
CA MET A 58 1.86 -4.81 -0.89
C MET A 58 2.20 -4.45 0.56
N GLY A 59 3.22 -5.05 1.15
CA GLY A 59 3.57 -4.83 2.56
C GLY A 59 3.94 -3.38 2.85
N LEU A 60 4.87 -2.83 2.06
CA LEU A 60 5.32 -1.45 2.20
C LEU A 60 4.21 -0.46 1.85
N GLY A 61 3.46 -0.72 0.78
CA GLY A 61 2.33 0.10 0.37
C GLY A 61 1.26 0.17 1.46
N THR A 62 0.90 -0.96 2.06
CA THR A 62 -0.05 -1.02 3.18
C THR A 62 0.42 -0.17 4.36
N LEU A 63 1.71 -0.29 4.73
CA LEU A 63 2.29 0.44 5.86
C LEU A 63 2.30 1.94 5.61
N VAL A 64 2.79 2.38 4.45
CA VAL A 64 2.81 3.80 4.06
C VAL A 64 1.39 4.35 3.97
N GLY A 65 0.48 3.61 3.33
CA GLY A 65 -0.92 3.99 3.20
C GLY A 65 -1.62 4.12 4.55
N ALA A 66 -1.36 3.22 5.50
CA ALA A 66 -1.92 3.29 6.85
C ALA A 66 -1.49 4.55 7.62
N ILE A 67 -0.20 4.89 7.52
CA ILE A 67 0.38 6.08 8.15
C ILE A 67 -0.22 7.36 7.54
N LEU A 68 -0.25 7.45 6.20
CA LEU A 68 -0.79 8.60 5.49
C LEU A 68 -2.29 8.77 5.73
N GLY A 69 -3.04 7.67 5.73
CA GLY A 69 -4.46 7.65 6.07
C GLY A 69 -4.73 8.12 7.50
N GLY A 70 -3.88 7.72 8.45
CA GLY A 70 -3.98 8.17 9.84
C GLY A 70 -3.73 9.67 9.98
N PHE A 71 -2.70 10.19 9.34
CA PHE A 71 -2.43 11.63 9.33
C PHE A 71 -3.55 12.43 8.64
N ALA A 72 -4.13 11.91 7.56
CA ALA A 72 -5.27 12.54 6.90
C ALA A 72 -6.50 12.57 7.83
N GLY A 73 -6.78 11.47 8.54
CA GLY A 73 -7.88 11.38 9.50
C GLY A 73 -7.73 12.33 10.70
N LEU A 74 -6.50 12.60 11.14
CA LEU A 74 -6.22 13.61 12.18
C LEU A 74 -6.36 15.06 11.68
N LYS A 75 -6.10 15.31 10.39
CA LYS A 75 -6.15 16.64 9.79
C LYS A 75 -7.58 17.07 9.39
N ASN A 76 -8.47 16.11 9.18
CA ASN A 76 -9.87 16.35 8.82
C ASN A 76 -10.80 16.60 10.03
N GLU A 77 -10.22 16.78 11.23
CA GLU A 77 -10.89 17.36 12.40
C GLU A 77 -11.00 18.89 12.31
#